data_AF-H9LC47-F1
#
_entry.id   AF-H9LC47-F1
#
_cell.length_a   1.000
_cell.length_b   1.000
_cell.length_c   1.000
_cell.angle_alpha   90.00
_cell.angle_beta   90.00
_cell.angle_gamma   90.00
#
_symmetry.space_group_name_H-M   'P 1'
#
loop_
_entity.id
_entity.type
_entity.pdbx_description
1 polymer ?
#
loop_
_entity_poly.entity_id
_entity_poly.type
_entity_poly.pdbx_seq_one_letter_code
_entity_poly.pdbx_strand_id
1 'polypeptide(L)'
;EDDDIDVVDAVSPVDLAASAGSVLQLFPGKTRIQRLSLLNAKFAFDLYRTLKAQSGASDNVFLAPVGVSAAMAMLSLGLRGDTHEQVHAALHFADFVNASATYELGTVHNLFRKLTHRLFRRNFGYTLRSV
;
A
#
# COMPACT_ATOMS: atom_id res chain seq x y z
N GLU A 1 25.06 -38.50 16.58
CA GLU A 1 24.27 -37.30 16.26
C GLU A 1 25.21 -36.12 16.41
N ASP A 2 26.04 -35.89 15.38
CA ASP A 2 27.14 -34.90 15.40
C ASP A 2 27.24 -34.20 14.02
N ASP A 3 26.21 -34.32 13.18
CA ASP A 3 26.21 -33.80 11.79
C ASP A 3 25.73 -32.32 11.71
N ASP A 4 25.33 -31.72 12.85
CA ASP A 4 24.82 -30.33 12.89
C ASP A 4 25.96 -29.29 12.81
N ILE A 5 27.20 -29.70 13.13
CA ILE A 5 28.39 -28.83 13.06
C ILE A 5 28.94 -28.66 11.64
N ASP A 6 28.57 -29.54 10.71
CA ASP A 6 29.07 -29.54 9.32
C ASP A 6 28.11 -28.83 8.34
N VAL A 7 27.03 -28.23 8.85
CA VAL A 7 26.07 -27.46 8.04
C VAL A 7 26.67 -26.10 7.68
N VAL A 8 26.98 -25.91 6.40
CA VAL A 8 27.37 -24.60 5.85
C VAL A 8 26.12 -23.83 5.46
N ASP A 9 25.74 -22.84 6.26
CA ASP A 9 24.58 -21.99 5.99
C ASP A 9 24.78 -21.12 4.75
N ALA A 10 23.79 -21.13 3.86
CA ALA A 10 23.72 -20.19 2.76
C ALA A 10 23.37 -18.79 3.30
N VAL A 11 24.33 -17.86 3.22
CA VAL A 11 24.07 -16.45 3.50
C VAL A 11 23.15 -15.91 2.41
N SER A 12 21.87 -15.74 2.75
CA SER A 12 20.91 -15.10 1.85
C SER A 12 21.28 -13.61 1.71
N PRO A 13 21.42 -13.08 0.48
CA PRO A 13 21.59 -11.65 0.30
C PRO A 13 20.34 -10.94 0.84
N VAL A 14 20.56 -10.02 1.78
CA VAL A 14 19.51 -9.17 2.32
C VAL A 14 19.18 -8.11 1.28
N ASP A 15 18.28 -8.41 0.36
CA ASP A 15 17.80 -7.48 -0.66
C ASP A 15 16.78 -6.49 -0.08
N LEU A 16 17.24 -5.55 0.74
CA LEU A 16 16.46 -4.42 1.24
C LEU A 16 15.94 -3.49 0.11
N ALA A 17 16.53 -3.58 -1.09
CA ALA A 17 16.21 -2.73 -2.25
C ALA A 17 15.14 -3.30 -3.21
N ALA A 18 14.72 -4.57 -3.08
CA ALA A 18 13.82 -5.22 -4.04
C ALA A 18 12.35 -4.76 -3.97
N SER A 19 12.00 -3.96 -2.97
CA SER A 19 10.60 -3.70 -2.56
C SER A 19 9.87 -2.67 -3.43
N ALA A 20 10.56 -1.65 -3.96
CA ALA A 20 9.96 -0.60 -4.79
C ALA A 20 9.97 -0.95 -6.30
N GLY A 21 11.03 -1.63 -6.76
CA GLY A 21 11.19 -2.01 -8.17
C GLY A 21 10.16 -3.05 -8.65
N SER A 22 9.64 -3.93 -7.78
CA SER A 22 8.79 -5.04 -8.20
C SER A 22 7.34 -4.63 -8.54
N VAL A 23 6.75 -3.66 -7.83
CA VAL A 23 5.33 -3.34 -8.00
C VAL A 23 5.07 -2.49 -9.24
N LEU A 24 5.98 -1.57 -9.58
CA LEU A 24 5.85 -0.74 -10.79
C LEU A 24 5.95 -1.57 -12.08
N GLN A 25 6.69 -2.68 -12.06
CA GLN A 25 6.76 -3.63 -13.18
C GLN A 25 5.40 -4.28 -13.50
N LEU A 26 4.44 -4.24 -12.57
CA LEU A 26 3.09 -4.77 -12.76
C LEU A 26 2.14 -3.78 -13.46
N PHE A 27 2.58 -2.56 -13.78
CA PHE A 27 1.76 -1.50 -14.38
C PHE A 27 1.36 -1.70 -15.85
N PRO A 28 2.17 -2.35 -16.72
CA PRO A 28 1.77 -2.65 -18.08
C PRO A 28 0.42 -3.40 -18.11
N GLY A 29 -0.49 -2.97 -18.98
CA GLY A 29 -1.84 -3.54 -19.10
C GLY A 29 -2.82 -3.22 -17.96
N LYS A 30 -2.42 -2.44 -16.93
CA LYS A 30 -3.30 -2.04 -15.82
C LYS A 30 -3.88 -0.64 -16.02
N THR A 31 -5.15 -0.49 -15.67
CA THR A 31 -5.84 0.81 -15.60
C THR A 31 -5.28 1.69 -14.47
N ARG A 32 -5.55 3.00 -14.51
CA ARG A 32 -5.09 3.96 -13.46
C ARG A 32 -5.51 3.54 -12.05
N ILE A 33 -6.76 3.08 -11.91
CA ILE A 33 -7.29 2.64 -10.60
C ILE A 33 -6.60 1.36 -10.13
N GLN A 34 -6.31 0.41 -11.02
CA GLN A 34 -5.58 -0.81 -10.68
C GLN A 34 -4.14 -0.52 -10.27
N ARG A 35 -3.47 0.43 -10.94
CA ARG A 35 -2.12 0.87 -10.56
C ARG A 35 -2.09 1.48 -9.16
N LEU A 36 -3.06 2.35 -8.84
CA LEU A 36 -3.23 2.88 -7.49
C LEU A 36 -3.53 1.76 -6.48
N SER A 37 -4.39 0.80 -6.82
CA SER A 37 -4.70 -0.34 -5.96
C SER A 37 -3.49 -1.24 -5.69
N LEU A 38 -2.58 -1.43 -6.66
CA LEU A 38 -1.34 -2.18 -6.46
C LEU A 38 -0.42 -1.50 -5.44
N LEU A 39 -0.26 -0.18 -5.53
CA LEU A 39 0.53 0.59 -4.57
C LEU A 39 -0.13 0.68 -3.19
N ASN A 40 -1.46 0.81 -3.12
CA ASN A 40 -2.19 0.69 -1.87
C ASN A 40 -2.04 -0.71 -1.24
N ALA A 41 -2.00 -1.77 -2.05
CA ALA A 41 -1.77 -3.12 -1.55
C ALA A 41 -0.34 -3.29 -1.02
N LYS A 42 0.65 -2.67 -1.67
CA LYS A 42 2.02 -2.61 -1.17
C LYS A 42 2.07 -1.97 0.23
N PHE A 43 1.51 -0.76 0.36
CA PHE A 43 1.38 -0.08 1.66
C PHE A 43 0.62 -0.95 2.68
N ALA A 44 -0.45 -1.63 2.27
CA ALA A 44 -1.23 -2.51 3.13
C ALA A 44 -0.40 -3.65 3.72
N PHE A 45 0.47 -4.26 2.92
CA PHE A 45 1.37 -5.30 3.40
C PHE A 45 2.42 -4.75 4.37
N ASP A 46 2.97 -3.58 4.07
CA ASP A 46 3.93 -2.91 4.96
C ASP A 46 3.27 -2.58 6.31
N LEU A 47 2.07 -2.00 6.29
CA LEU A 47 1.26 -1.75 7.48
C LEU A 47 0.93 -3.03 8.26
N TYR A 48 0.50 -4.10 7.56
CA TYR A 48 0.19 -5.37 8.20
C TYR A 48 1.40 -5.96 8.91
N ARG A 49 2.60 -5.93 8.30
CA ARG A 49 3.83 -6.42 8.93
C ARG A 49 4.13 -5.65 10.21
N THR A 50 4.01 -4.31 10.17
CA THR A 50 4.19 -3.46 11.34
C THR A 50 3.18 -3.75 12.45
N LEU A 51 1.91 -3.97 12.11
CA LEU A 51 0.87 -4.32 13.08
C LEU A 51 1.08 -5.71 13.67
N LYS A 52 1.40 -6.71 12.84
CA LYS A 52 1.64 -8.09 13.32
C LYS A 52 2.87 -8.18 14.21
N ALA A 53 3.94 -7.42 13.93
CA ALA A 53 5.11 -7.33 14.80
C ALA A 53 4.79 -6.76 16.20
N GLN A 54 3.72 -5.98 16.32
CA GLN A 54 3.23 -5.41 17.59
C GLN A 54 2.13 -6.26 18.24
N SER A 55 1.66 -7.32 17.57
CA SER A 55 0.59 -8.19 18.05
C SER A 55 1.17 -9.49 18.61
N GLY A 56 0.47 -10.13 19.56
CA GLY A 56 0.83 -11.46 20.03
C GLY A 56 0.81 -12.49 18.91
N ALA A 57 1.58 -13.58 19.08
CA ALA A 57 1.63 -14.66 18.10
C ALA A 57 0.24 -15.25 17.80
N SER A 58 -0.57 -15.41 18.84
CA SER A 58 -1.95 -15.91 18.81
C SER A 58 -3.03 -14.87 18.51
N ASP A 59 -2.67 -13.59 18.39
CA ASP A 59 -3.66 -12.52 18.25
C ASP A 59 -4.17 -12.42 16.81
N ASN A 60 -5.47 -12.17 16.70
CA ASN A 60 -6.13 -11.90 15.44
C ASN A 60 -5.83 -10.48 14.98
N VAL A 61 -5.49 -10.33 13.69
CA VAL A 61 -5.28 -9.02 13.05
C VAL A 61 -6.29 -8.88 11.91
N PHE A 62 -7.19 -7.90 12.04
CA PHE A 62 -8.16 -7.57 10.99
C PHE A 62 -8.02 -6.09 10.61
N LEU A 63 -7.85 -5.81 9.31
CA LEU A 63 -7.69 -4.45 8.80
C LEU A 63 -8.43 -4.24 7.49
N ALA A 64 -8.79 -2.97 7.22
CA ALA A 64 -9.36 -2.51 5.96
C ALA A 64 -8.41 -1.48 5.30
N PRO A 65 -7.37 -1.92 4.58
CA PRO A 65 -6.31 -1.02 4.10
C PRO A 65 -6.81 0.11 3.20
N VAL A 66 -7.81 -0.17 2.36
CA VAL A 66 -8.41 0.84 1.47
C VAL A 66 -9.00 2.02 2.26
N GLY A 67 -9.55 1.76 3.46
CA GLY A 67 -10.07 2.81 4.34
C GLY A 67 -8.95 3.67 4.90
N VAL A 68 -7.86 3.05 5.37
CA VAL A 68 -6.68 3.76 5.88
C VAL A 68 -6.07 4.65 4.78
N SER A 69 -5.82 4.10 3.59
CA SER A 69 -5.26 4.87 2.48
C SER A 69 -6.19 6.01 2.03
N ALA A 70 -7.52 5.78 2.02
CA ALA A 70 -8.48 6.83 1.68
C ALA A 70 -8.51 7.94 2.73
N ALA A 71 -8.46 7.60 4.02
CA ALA A 71 -8.38 8.58 5.11
C ALA A 71 -7.12 9.43 5.01
N MET A 72 -5.96 8.78 4.80
CA MET A 72 -4.70 9.50 4.66
C MET A 72 -4.63 10.35 3.38
N ALA A 73 -5.23 9.89 2.27
CA ALA A 73 -5.36 10.69 1.06
C ALA A 73 -6.29 11.91 1.25
N MET A 74 -7.28 11.83 2.13
CA MET A 74 -8.09 12.99 2.50
C MET A 74 -7.30 13.94 3.41
N LEU A 75 -6.57 13.40 4.39
CA LEU A 75 -5.74 14.19 5.30
C LEU A 75 -4.64 14.95 4.55
N SER A 76 -4.01 14.34 3.54
CA SER A 76 -2.91 14.96 2.81
C SER A 76 -3.29 16.24 2.07
N LEU A 77 -4.59 16.46 1.77
CA LEU A 77 -5.08 17.74 1.22
C LEU A 77 -4.82 18.94 2.14
N GLY A 78 -4.72 18.72 3.46
CA GLY A 78 -4.43 19.76 4.44
C GLY A 78 -2.96 19.82 4.88
N LEU A 79 -2.13 18.86 4.47
CA LEU A 79 -0.73 18.78 4.87
C LEU A 79 0.16 19.64 3.96
N ARG A 80 1.30 20.09 4.47
CA ARG A 80 2.31 20.88 3.73
C ARG A 80 3.72 20.47 4.15
N GLY A 81 4.70 20.80 3.30
CA GLY A 81 6.12 20.53 3.55
C GLY A 81 6.42 19.06 3.81
N ASP A 82 7.37 18.80 4.69
CA ASP A 82 7.88 17.46 5.01
C ASP A 82 6.77 16.49 5.44
N THR A 83 5.76 16.97 6.17
CA THR A 83 4.64 16.12 6.62
C THR A 83 3.82 15.61 5.44
N HIS A 84 3.60 16.45 4.43
CA HIS A 84 2.93 16.03 3.20
C HIS A 84 3.77 14.99 2.44
N GLU A 85 5.08 15.23 2.32
CA GLU A 85 6.01 14.33 1.64
C GLU A 85 6.10 12.97 2.31
N GLN A 86 6.20 12.92 3.64
CA GLN A 86 6.23 11.67 4.41
C GLN A 86 4.96 10.84 4.18
N VAL A 87 3.78 11.47 4.21
CA VAL A 87 2.51 10.78 3.94
C VAL A 87 2.46 10.25 2.50
N HIS A 88 2.88 11.06 1.52
CA HIS A 88 2.90 10.65 0.11
C HIS A 88 3.91 9.53 -0.18
N ALA A 89 5.06 9.54 0.49
CA ALA A 89 6.05 8.49 0.39
C ALA A 89 5.57 7.19 1.03
N ALA A 90 5.06 7.25 2.27
CA ALA A 90 4.58 6.07 2.99
C ALA A 90 3.43 5.35 2.28
N LEU A 91 2.53 6.10 1.63
CA LEU A 91 1.41 5.54 0.86
C LEU A 91 1.75 5.20 -0.59
N HIS A 92 3.00 5.39 -1.01
CA HIS A 92 3.44 5.23 -2.40
C HIS A 92 2.69 6.12 -3.41
N PHE A 93 2.13 7.25 -2.96
CA PHE A 93 1.51 8.23 -3.86
C PHE A 93 2.55 8.97 -4.70
N ALA A 94 3.75 9.20 -4.15
CA ALA A 94 4.88 9.72 -4.92
C ALA A 94 5.24 8.77 -6.08
N ASP A 95 5.36 7.46 -5.79
CA ASP A 95 5.63 6.44 -6.80
C ASP A 95 4.52 6.37 -7.85
N PHE A 96 3.26 6.50 -7.43
CA PHE A 96 2.13 6.55 -8.34
C PHE A 96 2.26 7.72 -9.31
N VAL A 97 2.45 8.94 -8.81
CA VAL A 97 2.57 10.16 -9.62
C VAL A 97 3.78 10.07 -10.57
N ASN A 98 4.91 9.59 -10.08
CA ASN A 98 6.13 9.45 -10.88
C ASN A 98 6.03 8.38 -11.98
N ALA A 99 5.07 7.46 -11.90
CA ALA A 99 4.91 6.39 -12.89
C ALA A 99 4.32 6.86 -14.24
N SER A 100 3.88 8.11 -14.36
CA SER A 100 3.45 8.70 -15.64
C SER A 100 3.55 10.22 -15.62
N ALA A 101 4.12 10.80 -16.68
CA ALA A 101 4.14 12.26 -16.87
C ALA A 101 2.74 12.91 -16.92
N THR A 102 1.67 12.12 -17.12
CA THR A 102 0.28 12.62 -17.14
C THR A 102 -0.39 12.60 -15.77
N TYR A 103 0.27 12.07 -14.75
CA TYR A 103 -0.29 11.99 -13.40
C TYR A 103 0.17 13.18 -12.59
N GLU A 104 -0.81 13.85 -12.01
CA GLU A 104 -0.60 14.93 -11.05
C GLU A 104 -1.06 14.51 -9.66
N LEU A 105 -0.68 15.27 -8.64
CA LEU A 105 -1.14 15.07 -7.26
C LEU A 105 -2.67 14.94 -7.16
N GLY A 106 -3.40 15.79 -7.89
CA GLY A 106 -4.87 15.74 -7.98
C GLY A 106 -5.43 14.42 -8.53
N THR A 107 -4.64 13.65 -9.27
CA THR A 107 -5.04 12.35 -9.83
C THR A 107 -5.31 11.34 -8.74
N VAL A 108 -4.51 11.33 -7.68
CA VAL A 108 -4.69 10.43 -6.53
C VAL A 108 -6.05 10.68 -5.89
N HIS A 109 -6.36 11.93 -5.56
CA HIS A 109 -7.64 12.29 -4.93
C HIS A 109 -8.84 12.02 -5.85
N ASN A 110 -8.71 12.29 -7.16
CA ASN A 110 -9.75 11.97 -8.14
C ASN A 110 -10.04 10.46 -8.22
N LEU A 111 -9.01 9.62 -8.11
CA LEU A 111 -9.15 8.16 -8.11
C LEU A 111 -9.77 7.66 -6.79
N PHE A 112 -9.35 8.18 -5.64
CA PHE A 112 -9.99 7.85 -4.36
C PHE A 112 -11.46 8.28 -4.33
N ARG A 113 -11.82 9.46 -4.86
CA ARG A 113 -13.23 9.87 -5.01
C ARG A 113 -14.04 8.84 -5.80
N LYS A 114 -13.53 8.39 -6.95
CA LYS A 114 -14.17 7.37 -7.79
C LYS A 114 -14.26 6.01 -7.07
N LEU A 115 -13.20 5.63 -6.36
CA LEU A 115 -13.13 4.37 -5.62
C LEU A 115 -14.13 4.35 -4.47
N THR A 116 -14.14 5.37 -3.61
CA THR A 116 -15.05 5.49 -2.47
C THR A 116 -16.50 5.53 -2.94
N HIS A 117 -16.80 6.28 -4.01
CA HIS A 117 -18.14 6.27 -4.60
C HIS A 117 -18.53 4.87 -5.09
N ARG A 118 -17.61 4.13 -5.72
CA ARG A 118 -17.89 2.77 -6.18
C ARG A 118 -18.09 1.83 -5.00
N LEU A 119 -17.23 1.84 -3.99
CA LEU A 119 -17.25 0.88 -2.89
C LEU A 119 -18.43 1.09 -1.94
N PHE A 120 -18.70 2.34 -1.55
CA PHE A 120 -19.63 2.63 -0.46
C PHE A 120 -20.96 3.24 -0.90
N ARG A 121 -21.05 3.76 -2.13
CA ARG A 121 -22.28 4.38 -2.66
C ARG A 121 -22.98 3.54 -3.74
N ARG A 122 -22.52 2.31 -3.96
CA ARG A 122 -23.18 1.34 -4.86
C ARG A 122 -23.30 0.00 -4.18
N ASN A 123 -24.36 -0.74 -4.52
CA ASN A 123 -24.58 -2.10 -4.05
C ASN A 123 -24.19 -3.10 -5.16
N PHE A 124 -23.36 -4.08 -4.82
CA PHE A 124 -22.93 -5.16 -5.72
C PHE A 124 -23.27 -6.55 -5.17
N GLY A 125 -24.25 -6.66 -4.26
CA GLY A 125 -24.68 -7.93 -3.66
C GLY A 125 -23.95 -8.29 -2.36
N TYR A 126 -23.16 -7.36 -1.79
CA TYR A 126 -22.53 -7.50 -0.49
C TYR A 126 -22.84 -6.29 0.41
N THR A 127 -22.76 -6.49 1.72
CA THR A 127 -22.94 -5.42 2.71
C THR A 127 -21.58 -4.80 3.05
N LEU A 128 -21.31 -3.61 2.52
CA LEU A 128 -20.16 -2.78 2.91
C LEU A 128 -20.70 -1.43 3.38
N ARG A 129 -20.60 -1.16 4.69
CA ARG A 129 -21.08 0.09 5.29
C ARG A 129 -19.92 1.07 5.44
N SER A 130 -20.14 2.34 5.11
CA SER A 130 -19.29 3.41 5.62
C SER A 130 -19.60 3.58 7.10
N VAL A 131 -18.56 3.68 7.94
CA VAL A 131 -18.68 4.13 9.32
C VAL A 131 -18.98 5.64 9.32
#